data_AF-A0AAU6H901-F1
#
_entry.id   AF-A0AAU6H901-F1
#
_cell.length_a   1.000
_cell.length_b   1.000
_cell.length_c   1.000
_cell.angle_alpha   90.00
_cell.angle_beta   90.00
_cell.angle_gamma   90.00
#
_symmetry.space_group_name_H-M   'P 1'
#
loop_
_entity.id
_entity.type
_entity.pdbx_description
1 polymer ?
#
loop_
_entity_poly.entity_id
_entity_poly.type
_entity_poly.pdbx_seq_one_letter_code
_entity_poly.pdbx_strand_id
1 'polypeptide(L)'
;MKLPLIHPYAPVKAGRYVTPGGGRLTIGKADENAVHLRITLDHLGCRAQCVEEKDAAFRRLALAVEGYCVHAGCRHHAAFTDGVFRHFELLNGTVSLVAFVRAVLAIELGDVIPAGRIVKESEARFGPVPRPEGSDEEGQEEVT
;
A
#
# COMPACT_ATOMS: atom_id res chain seq x y z
N MET A 1 -20.48 18.34 0.49
CA MET A 1 -20.64 16.98 1.05
C MET A 1 -19.51 16.71 2.04
N LYS A 2 -19.79 16.17 3.23
CA LYS A 2 -18.76 15.79 4.22
C LYS A 2 -18.39 14.32 4.00
N LEU A 3 -17.13 14.03 3.71
CA LEU A 3 -16.64 12.66 3.55
C LEU A 3 -16.52 11.98 4.94
N PRO A 4 -16.83 10.67 5.05
CA PRO A 4 -16.64 9.93 6.30
C PRO A 4 -15.15 9.72 6.61
N LEU A 5 -14.77 9.76 7.88
CA LEU A 5 -13.44 9.35 8.35
C LEU A 5 -13.33 7.82 8.25
N ILE A 6 -12.28 7.30 7.61
CA ILE A 6 -11.97 5.88 7.66
C ILE A 6 -11.21 5.57 8.94
N HIS A 7 -11.73 4.63 9.72
CA HIS A 7 -11.09 4.17 10.94
C HIS A 7 -10.39 2.83 10.67
N PRO A 8 -9.13 2.63 11.13
CA PRO A 8 -8.38 1.40 10.87
C PRO A 8 -9.11 0.11 11.30
N TYR A 9 -9.96 0.18 12.33
CA TYR A 9 -10.71 -0.97 12.83
C TYR A 9 -12.15 -1.07 12.30
N ALA A 10 -12.62 -0.11 11.51
CA ALA A 10 -13.96 -0.16 10.93
C ALA A 10 -14.01 -1.09 9.70
N PRO A 11 -15.21 -1.60 9.34
CA PRO A 11 -15.41 -2.26 8.05
C PRO A 11 -15.02 -1.33 6.89
N VAL A 12 -14.30 -1.87 5.91
CA VAL A 12 -13.86 -1.14 4.73
C VAL A 12 -14.75 -1.52 3.55
N LYS A 13 -15.30 -0.53 2.84
CA LYS A 13 -16.13 -0.71 1.64
C LYS A 13 -15.62 0.19 0.52
N ALA A 14 -16.08 -0.04 -0.70
CA ALA A 14 -15.87 0.89 -1.80
C ALA A 14 -16.50 2.25 -1.46
N GLY A 15 -15.81 3.34 -1.78
CA GLY A 15 -16.23 4.68 -1.38
C GLY A 15 -15.09 5.69 -1.34
N ARG A 16 -15.39 6.87 -0.82
CA ARG A 16 -14.43 7.95 -0.60
C ARG A 16 -14.39 8.29 0.88
N TYR A 17 -13.20 8.44 1.43
CA TYR A 17 -12.96 8.61 2.85
C TYR A 17 -11.92 9.68 3.13
N VAL A 18 -12.00 10.30 4.31
CA VAL A 18 -10.89 11.06 4.91
C VAL A 18 -10.01 10.09 5.68
N THR A 19 -8.69 10.18 5.53
CA THR A 19 -7.74 9.34 6.28
C THR A 19 -7.35 9.97 7.62
N PRO A 20 -6.88 9.18 8.61
CA PRO A 20 -6.28 9.71 9.83
C PRO A 20 -5.09 10.64 9.57
N GLY A 21 -4.35 10.43 8.47
CA GLY A 21 -3.27 11.30 8.01
C GLY A 21 -3.73 12.63 7.41
N GLY A 22 -5.04 12.91 7.39
CA GLY A 22 -5.63 14.13 6.84
C GLY A 22 -5.80 14.12 5.32
N GLY A 23 -5.54 12.97 4.67
CA GLY A 23 -5.69 12.79 3.24
C GLY A 23 -7.06 12.28 2.82
N ARG A 24 -7.16 11.87 1.55
CA ARG A 24 -8.33 11.28 0.93
C ARG A 24 -7.99 9.89 0.41
N LEU A 25 -8.77 8.91 0.82
CA LEU A 25 -8.72 7.54 0.30
C LEU A 25 -9.94 7.29 -0.58
N THR A 26 -9.73 6.82 -1.82
CA THR A 26 -10.80 6.34 -2.69
C THR A 26 -10.60 4.86 -2.96
N ILE A 27 -11.67 4.09 -2.82
CA ILE A 27 -11.71 2.66 -3.10
C ILE A 27 -12.81 2.43 -4.14
N GLY A 28 -12.44 1.93 -5.30
CA GLY A 28 -13.35 1.67 -6.42
C GLY A 28 -13.01 0.39 -7.17
N LYS A 29 -13.76 0.10 -8.23
CA LYS A 29 -13.37 -0.92 -9.21
C LYS A 29 -12.30 -0.32 -10.12
N ALA A 30 -11.36 -1.14 -10.58
CA ALA A 30 -10.46 -0.72 -11.64
C ALA A 30 -11.24 -0.58 -12.96
N ASP A 31 -11.06 0.53 -13.66
CA ASP A 31 -11.84 0.84 -14.88
C ASP A 31 -11.61 -0.19 -16.00
N GLU A 32 -10.42 -0.79 -16.05
CA GLU A 32 -10.02 -1.72 -17.10
C GLU A 32 -10.25 -3.19 -16.74
N ASN A 33 -10.43 -3.51 -15.44
CA ASN A 33 -10.55 -4.90 -15.01
C ASN A 33 -11.37 -5.05 -13.73
N ALA A 34 -12.61 -5.53 -13.85
CA ALA A 34 -13.53 -5.71 -12.73
C ALA A 34 -13.04 -6.70 -11.65
N VAL A 35 -11.97 -7.47 -11.92
CA VAL A 35 -11.33 -8.34 -10.92
C VAL A 35 -10.39 -7.60 -9.97
N HIS A 36 -10.09 -6.31 -10.21
CA HIS A 36 -9.25 -5.47 -9.35
C HIS A 36 -10.05 -4.40 -8.62
N LEU A 37 -9.58 -4.10 -7.41
CA LEU A 37 -9.93 -2.91 -6.66
C LEU A 37 -8.86 -1.85 -6.89
N ARG A 38 -9.32 -0.66 -7.28
CA ARG A 38 -8.50 0.52 -7.40
C ARG A 38 -8.54 1.31 -6.11
N ILE A 39 -7.36 1.59 -5.56
CA ILE A 39 -7.21 2.27 -4.28
C ILE A 39 -6.29 3.46 -4.49
N THR A 40 -6.82 4.66 -4.30
CA THR A 40 -6.03 5.90 -4.43
C THR A 40 -5.91 6.59 -3.09
N LEU A 41 -4.70 6.93 -2.68
CA LEU A 41 -4.41 7.73 -1.49
C LEU A 41 -3.85 9.07 -1.93
N ASP A 42 -4.48 10.15 -1.50
CA ASP A 42 -4.11 11.52 -1.81
C ASP A 42 -3.94 12.32 -0.50
N HIS A 43 -2.72 12.69 -0.17
CA HIS A 43 -2.39 13.45 1.04
C HIS A 43 -2.57 14.96 0.90
N LEU A 44 -3.08 15.45 -0.24
CA LEU A 44 -3.47 16.84 -0.43
C LEU A 44 -2.33 17.84 -0.10
N GLY A 45 -1.07 17.46 -0.37
CA GLY A 45 0.11 18.30 -0.11
C GLY A 45 0.69 18.21 1.30
N CYS A 46 0.25 17.26 2.14
CA CYS A 46 0.78 17.11 3.50
C CYS A 46 2.24 16.59 3.50
N ARG A 47 3.20 17.47 3.77
CA ARG A 47 4.64 17.14 3.82
C ARG A 47 4.99 16.05 4.82
N ALA A 48 4.26 15.92 5.92
CA ALA A 48 4.47 14.86 6.92
C ALA A 48 4.17 13.44 6.39
N GLN A 49 3.56 13.35 5.20
CA GLN A 49 3.30 12.09 4.50
C GLN A 49 4.27 11.82 3.35
N CYS A 50 5.22 12.73 3.09
CA CYS A 50 6.23 12.66 2.03
C CYS A 50 7.64 12.53 2.64
N VAL A 51 7.76 11.66 3.66
CA VAL A 51 9.06 11.30 4.25
C VAL A 51 9.54 9.99 3.62
N GLU A 52 10.85 9.88 3.42
CA GLU A 52 11.48 8.78 2.68
C GLU A 52 11.10 7.40 3.23
N GLU A 53 11.04 7.24 4.55
CA GLU A 53 10.62 6.00 5.21
C GLU A 53 9.21 5.57 4.82
N LYS A 54 8.25 6.51 4.79
CA LYS A 54 6.87 6.21 4.38
C LYS A 54 6.79 5.90 2.89
N ASP A 55 7.51 6.66 2.06
CA ASP A 55 7.54 6.42 0.63
C ASP A 55 8.14 5.04 0.30
N ALA A 56 9.21 4.65 0.98
CA ALA A 56 9.79 3.31 0.89
C ALA A 56 8.79 2.21 1.30
N ALA A 57 8.08 2.40 2.42
CA ALA A 57 7.07 1.46 2.89
C ALA A 57 5.91 1.31 1.90
N PHE A 58 5.39 2.42 1.34
CA PHE A 58 4.33 2.38 0.34
C PHE A 58 4.79 1.73 -0.97
N ARG A 59 6.02 1.98 -1.42
CA ARG A 59 6.59 1.34 -2.61
C ARG A 59 6.75 -0.16 -2.43
N ARG A 60 7.27 -0.62 -1.28
CA ARG A 60 7.36 -2.07 -0.98
C ARG A 60 5.98 -2.71 -0.92
N LEU A 61 5.00 -2.05 -0.28
CA LEU A 61 3.63 -2.56 -0.23
C LEU A 61 3.03 -2.67 -1.64
N ALA A 62 3.24 -1.67 -2.51
CA ALA A 62 2.79 -1.70 -3.89
C ALA A 62 3.41 -2.87 -4.68
N LEU A 63 4.73 -3.02 -4.63
CA LEU A 63 5.42 -4.11 -5.33
C LEU A 63 4.96 -5.49 -4.84
N ALA A 64 4.71 -5.64 -3.54
CA ALA A 64 4.17 -6.88 -2.98
C ALA A 64 2.78 -7.23 -3.56
N VAL A 65 1.86 -6.26 -3.68
CA VAL A 65 0.55 -6.54 -4.28
C VAL A 65 0.60 -6.68 -5.80
N GLU A 66 1.54 -6.02 -6.46
CA GLU A 66 1.79 -6.14 -7.89
C GLU A 66 2.24 -7.56 -8.29
N GLY A 67 3.01 -8.25 -7.44
CA GLY A 67 3.42 -9.65 -7.67
C GLY A 67 2.24 -10.58 -7.96
N TYR A 68 1.12 -10.40 -7.26
CA TYR A 68 -0.12 -11.16 -7.52
C TYR A 68 -0.71 -10.86 -8.91
N CYS A 69 -0.62 -9.61 -9.33
CA CYS A 69 -1.19 -9.13 -10.58
C CYS A 69 -0.35 -9.61 -11.76
N VAL A 70 0.98 -9.52 -11.66
CA VAL A 70 1.93 -10.08 -12.62
C VAL A 70 1.75 -11.59 -12.76
N HIS A 71 1.61 -12.32 -11.64
CA HIS A 71 1.35 -13.76 -11.67
C HIS A 71 0.02 -14.12 -12.36
N ALA A 72 -0.99 -13.24 -12.26
CA ALA A 72 -2.26 -13.37 -12.96
C ALA A 72 -2.24 -12.85 -14.42
N GLY A 73 -1.09 -12.43 -14.95
CA GLY A 73 -0.95 -11.92 -16.32
C GLY A 73 -1.48 -10.50 -16.54
N CYS A 74 -1.69 -9.73 -15.47
CA CYS A 74 -2.11 -8.33 -15.55
C CYS A 74 -0.93 -7.41 -15.93
N ARG A 75 -1.22 -6.26 -16.53
CA ARG A 75 -0.22 -5.29 -17.01
C ARG A 75 -0.32 -3.91 -16.36
N HIS A 76 -1.03 -3.81 -15.25
CA HIS A 76 -1.14 -2.57 -14.50
C HIS A 76 -0.02 -2.52 -13.45
N HIS A 77 0.34 -1.30 -13.07
CA HIS A 77 1.43 -1.03 -12.12
C HIS A 77 0.94 0.00 -11.11
N ALA A 78 1.51 -0.04 -9.91
CA ALA A 78 1.28 1.03 -8.96
C ALA A 78 1.87 2.36 -9.50
N ALA A 79 1.17 3.47 -9.24
CA ALA A 79 1.63 4.79 -9.65
C ALA A 79 1.83 5.69 -8.42
N PHE A 80 2.90 6.49 -8.46
CA PHE A 80 3.30 7.42 -7.40
C PHE A 80 3.54 8.79 -8.02
N THR A 81 2.99 9.84 -7.41
CA THR A 81 3.22 11.23 -7.85
C THR A 81 3.53 12.10 -6.63
N ASP A 82 4.72 12.70 -6.65
CA ASP A 82 5.24 13.66 -5.66
C ASP A 82 5.12 13.24 -4.18
N GLY A 83 5.07 11.93 -3.89
CA GLY A 83 4.89 11.40 -2.52
C GLY A 83 3.52 11.75 -1.88
N VAL A 84 2.67 12.50 -2.58
CA VAL A 84 1.35 12.95 -2.10
C VAL A 84 0.23 12.09 -2.67
N PHE A 85 0.40 11.58 -3.88
CA PHE A 85 -0.59 10.73 -4.54
C PHE A 85 -0.02 9.34 -4.79
N ARG A 86 -0.80 8.32 -4.40
CA ARG A 86 -0.45 6.91 -4.57
C ARG A 86 -1.65 6.16 -5.11
N HIS A 87 -1.38 5.32 -6.09
CA HIS A 87 -2.35 4.49 -6.77
C HIS A 87 -1.94 3.03 -6.66
N PHE A 88 -2.87 2.21 -6.16
CA PHE A 88 -2.69 0.78 -6.01
C PHE A 88 -3.81 0.05 -6.75
N GLU A 89 -3.45 -1.07 -7.35
CA GLU A 89 -4.38 -2.02 -7.94
C GLU A 89 -4.26 -3.32 -7.13
N LEU A 90 -5.38 -3.78 -6.56
CA LEU A 90 -5.44 -4.95 -5.71
C LEU A 90 -6.31 -6.03 -6.37
N LEU A 91 -5.71 -7.17 -6.71
CA LEU A 91 -6.44 -8.33 -7.23
C LEU A 91 -7.42 -8.87 -6.18
N ASN A 92 -8.70 -9.00 -6.54
CA ASN A 92 -9.70 -9.51 -5.61
C ASN A 92 -9.36 -10.93 -5.15
N GLY A 93 -9.44 -11.15 -3.83
CA GLY A 93 -9.26 -12.46 -3.22
C GLY A 93 -7.80 -12.84 -2.90
N THR A 94 -6.81 -11.99 -3.20
CA THR A 94 -5.41 -12.26 -2.83
C THR A 94 -5.07 -11.72 -1.45
N VAL A 95 -5.13 -10.39 -1.26
CA VAL A 95 -5.05 -9.73 0.04
C VAL A 95 -6.43 -9.17 0.35
N SER A 96 -6.92 -9.37 1.57
CA SER A 96 -8.21 -8.79 1.96
C SER A 96 -8.15 -7.26 1.87
N LEU A 97 -9.19 -6.63 1.32
CA LEU A 97 -9.28 -5.17 1.22
C LEU A 97 -9.07 -4.49 2.59
N VAL A 98 -9.61 -5.08 3.65
CA VAL A 98 -9.45 -4.58 5.02
C VAL A 98 -7.99 -4.62 5.46
N ALA A 99 -7.28 -5.72 5.24
CA ALA A 99 -5.87 -5.83 5.60
C ALA A 99 -5.01 -4.83 4.81
N PHE A 100 -5.27 -4.70 3.50
CA PHE A 100 -4.54 -3.76 2.66
C PHE A 100 -4.77 -2.31 3.11
N VAL A 101 -6.02 -1.90 3.31
CA VAL A 101 -6.32 -0.53 3.77
C VAL A 101 -5.76 -0.28 5.16
N ARG A 102 -5.79 -1.26 6.07
CA ARG A 102 -5.13 -1.13 7.37
C ARG A 102 -3.63 -0.89 7.23
N ALA A 103 -2.95 -1.61 6.34
CA ALA A 103 -1.53 -1.39 6.08
C ALA A 103 -1.26 0.01 5.54
N VAL A 104 -2.08 0.49 4.61
CA VAL A 104 -1.99 1.85 4.07
C VAL A 104 -2.13 2.91 5.17
N LEU A 105 -3.17 2.79 6.02
CA LEU A 105 -3.40 3.74 7.11
C LEU A 105 -2.34 3.64 8.21
N ALA A 106 -1.79 2.44 8.46
CA ALA A 106 -0.72 2.23 9.43
C ALA A 106 0.56 2.95 8.99
N ILE A 107 0.93 2.87 7.70
CA ILE A 107 2.08 3.62 7.15
C ILE A 107 1.87 5.13 7.31
N GLU A 108 0.65 5.66 7.07
CA GLU A 108 0.36 7.08 7.32
C GLU A 108 0.64 7.51 8.77
N LEU A 109 0.44 6.59 9.71
CA LEU A 109 0.62 6.77 11.15
C LEU A 109 2.03 6.37 11.64
N GLY A 110 2.91 5.91 10.75
CA GLY A 110 4.29 5.51 11.08
C GLY A 110 4.46 4.07 11.54
N ASP A 111 3.43 3.21 11.40
CA ASP A 111 3.53 1.78 11.69
C ASP A 111 3.63 0.97 10.39
N VAL A 112 4.81 0.40 10.14
CA VAL A 112 5.10 -0.41 8.95
C VAL A 112 4.79 -1.91 9.15
N ILE A 113 4.46 -2.35 10.36
CA ILE A 113 4.29 -3.78 10.69
C ILE A 113 3.16 -4.42 9.85
N PRO A 114 1.96 -3.82 9.70
CA PRO A 114 0.90 -4.45 8.92
C PRO A 114 1.26 -4.58 7.43
N ALA A 115 1.98 -3.60 6.88
CA ALA A 115 2.50 -3.67 5.51
C ALA A 115 3.58 -4.76 5.38
N GLY A 116 4.48 -4.87 6.36
CA GLY A 116 5.52 -5.90 6.39
C GLY A 116 4.97 -7.33 6.39
N ARG A 117 3.79 -7.57 6.99
CA ARG A 117 3.12 -8.88 6.91
C ARG A 117 2.69 -9.22 5.49
N ILE A 118 2.08 -8.27 4.78
CA ILE A 118 1.68 -8.44 3.37
C ILE A 118 2.91 -8.66 2.48
N VAL A 119 3.98 -7.90 2.71
CA VAL A 119 5.25 -8.05 1.99
C VAL A 119 5.81 -9.47 2.21
N LYS A 120 5.90 -9.94 3.45
CA LYS A 120 6.42 -11.29 3.77
C LYS A 120 5.59 -12.41 3.12
N GLU A 121 4.26 -12.28 3.11
CA GLU A 121 3.36 -13.22 2.45
C GLU A 121 3.57 -13.24 0.92
N SER A 122 3.74 -12.06 0.31
CA SER A 122 4.09 -11.94 -1.10
C SER A 122 5.45 -12.54 -1.41
N GLU A 123 6.46 -12.26 -0.58
CA GLU A 123 7.83 -12.75 -0.77
C GLU A 123 7.92 -14.27 -0.73
N ALA A 124 7.19 -14.90 0.20
CA ALA A 124 7.08 -16.35 0.28
C ALA A 124 6.49 -16.99 -0.99
N ARG A 125 5.73 -16.22 -1.78
CA ARG A 125 5.02 -16.71 -2.96
C ARG A 125 5.73 -16.39 -4.27
N PHE A 126 6.32 -15.21 -4.38
CA PHE A 126 6.85 -14.68 -5.64
C PHE A 126 8.35 -14.38 -5.61
N GLY A 127 9.00 -14.57 -4.46
CA GLY A 127 10.39 -14.20 -4.24
C GLY A 127 10.55 -12.77 -3.71
N PRO A 128 11.80 -12.34 -3.46
CA PRO A 128 12.09 -11.09 -2.76
C PRO A 128 11.44 -9.85 -3.40
N VAL A 129 10.83 -8.99 -2.58
CA VAL A 129 10.34 -7.69 -3.03
C VAL A 129 11.52 -6.71 -2.99
N PRO A 130 11.85 -6.02 -4.10
CA PRO A 130 12.95 -5.07 -4.12
C PRO A 130 12.86 -4.06 -2.99
N ARG A 131 13.97 -3.87 -2.29
CA ARG A 131 14.13 -2.80 -1.32
C ARG A 131 14.54 -1.52 -2.07
N PRO A 132 14.05 -0.34 -1.69
CA PRO A 132 14.58 0.90 -2.22
C PRO A 132 16.08 0.99 -1.89
N GLU A 133 16.89 1.43 -2.87
CA GLU A 133 18.33 1.61 -2.69
C GLU A 133 18.59 2.57 -1.52
N GLY A 134 19.37 2.13 -0.52
CA GLY A 134 19.71 2.92 0.69
C GLY A 134 19.15 2.39 2.01
N SER A 135 18.40 1.27 2.04
CA SER A 135 18.08 0.59 3.30
C SER A 135 19.16 -0.44 3.64
N ASP A 136 20.31 0.01 4.15
CA ASP A 136 21.31 -0.87 4.76
C ASP A 136 20.72 -1.45 6.06
N GLU A 137 20.54 -2.77 6.09
CA GLU A 137 20.62 -3.52 7.35
C GLU A 137 22.09 -3.91 7.51
N GLU A 138 22.84 -3.07 8.23
CA GLU A 138 23.97 -3.53 9.00
C GLU A 138 23.50 -4.66 9.92
N GLY A 139 24.10 -5.83 9.78
CA GLY A 139 23.75 -7.01 10.56
C GLY A 139 24.41 -8.28 10.03
N GLN A 140 25.69 -8.21 9.71
CA GLN A 140 26.54 -9.40 9.82
C GLN A 140 26.57 -9.76 11.32
N GLU A 141 25.89 -10.82 11.72
CA GLU A 141 26.29 -11.54 12.93
C GLU A 141 27.24 -12.65 12.53
N GLU A 142 28.40 -12.58 13.18
CA GLU A 142 29.60 -13.36 12.98
C GLU A 142 29.36 -14.85 13.22
N VAL A 143 30.06 -15.64 12.41
CA VAL A 143 30.41 -17.02 12.73
C VAL A 143 31.23 -17.01 14.02
N THR A 144 30.70 -17.64 15.07
CA THR A 144 31.52 -18.25 16.13
C THR A 144 31.07 -19.67 16.39
#